data_AF-A3AN14-F1
#
_entry.id   AF-A3AN14-F1
#
_cell.length_a   1.000
_cell.length_b   1.000
_cell.length_c   1.000
_cell.angle_alpha   90.00
_cell.angle_beta   90.00
_cell.angle_gamma   90.00
#
_symmetry.space_group_name_H-M   'P 1'
#
loop_
_entity.id
_entity.type
_entity.pdbx_description
1 polymer ?
#
loop_
_entity_poly.entity_id
_entity_poly.type
_entity_poly.pdbx_seq_one_letter_code
_entity_poly.pdbx_strand_id
1 'polypeptide(L)'
;MATAAACISFASPSPARVVIRRQTRASASASATDRQEVVSPKRRLPLRKVPGDYGPPVVGAIRDRYEYFYGPGGRDGFFAARVRAHRSTVVRLNMPPGPFVARDPRVVALLDAASFPVLFDTSLVDKTDLFTGTFMPSTDLNGGYRVLSYLDPSEPNQAPVKTLLFYLLSHRRQQVIPKFREVSARCSASPPHLVEDTLLHSLRLPPALVKKDYDRLADFFRDAAKAVVDEGERLGIAREEAVHNILFALCFNSFGGMKILFPTLVKWLGRAGARVHGRLATEVRGAVRDNGGEVTMKALAEMPLVKSAVYEALRIEPPVAMQYGRAKRDMVVESHDYGYEVREGEMLFGYQPMATKDPRVFARPEEYVPDRFLGEDGARLLRHVVWSNGPETAAPTLHDKQCAGKDFVVLVARLLLVELFLRYDSFDVESHLHARLICHRHLAQEGHLLTTAGQSLRRPVILFSVLFFFTKYFSSISNFFTLYGVINQLVRIRSCTGSDFLC
;
A
#
# COMPACT_ATOMS: atom_id res chain seq x y z
N MET A 1 23.52 31.36 43.87
CA MET A 1 23.12 31.39 45.29
C MET A 1 21.60 31.24 45.34
N ALA A 2 20.92 30.30 45.99
CA ALA A 2 21.23 29.10 46.77
C ALA A 2 19.85 28.37 46.90
N THR A 3 19.73 27.09 46.49
CA THR A 3 19.32 25.88 47.28
C THR A 3 18.04 26.01 48.14
N ALA A 4 17.08 25.08 48.21
CA ALA A 4 17.07 23.60 48.26
C ALA A 4 15.69 23.06 47.75
N ALA A 5 15.48 21.90 47.12
CA ALA A 5 15.86 20.49 47.35
C ALA A 5 15.17 19.82 48.57
N ALA A 6 14.21 18.94 48.30
CA ALA A 6 13.75 17.90 49.23
C ALA A 6 13.56 16.58 48.46
N CYS A 7 14.46 15.63 48.73
CA CYS A 7 14.40 14.23 48.33
C CYS A 7 13.65 13.41 49.39
N ILE A 8 12.90 12.38 49.00
CA ILE A 8 12.58 11.24 49.89
C ILE A 8 12.86 9.93 49.14
N SER A 9 13.64 9.08 49.81
CA SER A 9 14.19 7.80 49.38
C SER A 9 13.28 6.61 49.71
N PHE A 10 13.47 5.52 48.97
CA PHE A 10 12.89 4.18 49.12
C PHE A 10 13.38 3.42 50.36
N ALA A 11 12.54 2.53 50.91
CA ALA A 11 12.93 1.31 51.65
C ALA A 11 11.83 0.23 51.57
N SER A 12 12.23 -1.01 51.26
CA SER A 12 11.40 -2.23 51.08
C SER A 12 11.00 -2.91 52.40
N PRO A 13 9.98 -3.81 52.37
CA PRO A 13 10.13 -5.07 53.11
C PRO A 13 9.51 -6.31 52.43
N SER A 14 10.05 -7.48 52.82
CA SER A 14 9.60 -8.86 52.55
C SER A 14 9.86 -9.67 53.85
N PRO A 15 9.38 -10.91 54.04
CA PRO A 15 8.02 -11.44 53.92
C PRO A 15 7.56 -12.13 55.23
N ALA A 16 6.26 -12.44 55.38
CA ALA A 16 5.81 -13.38 56.42
C ALA A 16 4.66 -14.29 55.94
N ARG A 17 4.84 -15.60 56.17
CA ARG A 17 3.91 -16.72 55.93
C ARG A 17 2.91 -16.86 57.09
N VAL A 18 1.65 -17.20 56.80
CA VAL A 18 0.76 -17.92 57.74
C VAL A 18 -0.11 -18.94 56.97
N VAL A 19 -0.21 -20.14 57.52
CA VAL A 19 -0.97 -21.32 57.06
C VAL A 19 -2.27 -21.42 57.88
N ILE A 20 -3.42 -21.71 57.25
CA ILE A 20 -4.67 -22.08 57.95
C ILE A 20 -5.34 -23.29 57.28
N ARG A 21 -5.75 -24.28 58.09
CA ARG A 21 -6.39 -25.54 57.70
C ARG A 21 -7.87 -25.58 58.16
N ARG A 22 -8.70 -26.07 57.24
CA ARG A 22 -10.17 -26.36 57.16
C ARG A 22 -10.96 -26.80 58.41
N GLN A 23 -12.28 -26.49 58.44
CA GLN A 23 -13.43 -27.41 58.16
C GLN A 23 -14.81 -26.71 58.29
N THR A 24 -15.59 -26.52 57.21
CA THR A 24 -16.74 -27.31 56.65
C THR A 24 -18.14 -27.06 57.26
N ARG A 25 -19.09 -26.52 56.46
CA ARG A 25 -20.37 -27.16 56.06
C ARG A 25 -21.10 -26.35 54.96
N ALA A 26 -21.89 -27.05 54.15
CA ALA A 26 -22.22 -26.75 52.75
C ALA A 26 -23.61 -26.13 52.50
N SER A 27 -23.77 -25.38 51.40
CA SER A 27 -24.79 -25.65 50.36
C SER A 27 -24.61 -24.76 49.11
N ALA A 28 -24.51 -25.46 47.96
CA ALA A 28 -24.76 -25.08 46.56
C ALA A 28 -24.34 -23.67 46.05
N SER A 29 -23.13 -23.57 45.50
CA SER A 29 -22.76 -22.57 44.51
C SER A 29 -22.97 -23.12 43.09
N ALA A 30 -23.77 -22.42 42.28
CA ALA A 30 -23.73 -22.56 40.83
C ALA A 30 -22.42 -21.93 40.34
N SER A 31 -21.40 -22.75 40.10
CA SER A 31 -20.11 -22.28 39.60
C SER A 31 -20.27 -21.78 38.18
N ALA A 32 -19.98 -20.50 37.97
CA ALA A 32 -19.62 -19.96 36.68
C ALA A 32 -18.37 -20.71 36.20
N THR A 33 -18.59 -21.71 35.35
CA THR A 33 -17.52 -22.35 34.59
C THR A 33 -16.86 -21.29 33.73
N ASP A 34 -15.60 -21.03 34.04
CA ASP A 34 -14.57 -20.54 33.16
C ASP A 34 -14.80 -21.12 31.76
N ARG A 35 -15.35 -20.30 30.85
CA ARG A 35 -15.37 -20.62 29.42
C ARG A 35 -13.96 -20.37 28.92
N GLN A 36 -13.07 -21.32 29.23
CA GLN A 36 -11.95 -21.60 28.35
C GLN A 36 -12.55 -21.74 26.96
N GLU A 37 -12.16 -20.83 26.06
CA GLU A 37 -12.33 -21.03 24.64
C GLU A 37 -11.69 -22.39 24.35
N VAL A 38 -12.53 -23.39 24.11
CA VAL A 38 -12.09 -24.70 23.66
C VAL A 38 -11.41 -24.42 22.34
N VAL A 39 -10.08 -24.30 22.36
CA VAL A 39 -9.25 -24.35 21.17
C VAL A 39 -9.53 -25.72 20.58
N SER A 40 -10.54 -25.77 19.72
CA SER A 40 -10.84 -26.94 18.92
C SER A 40 -9.52 -27.33 18.27
N PRO A 41 -9.10 -28.60 18.35
CA PRO A 41 -7.86 -29.02 17.71
C PRO A 41 -7.93 -28.55 16.27
N LYS A 42 -6.97 -27.71 15.83
CA LYS A 42 -6.91 -27.20 14.45
C LYS A 42 -7.13 -28.41 13.56
N ARG A 43 -8.30 -28.47 12.93
CA ARG A 43 -8.70 -29.60 12.11
C ARG A 43 -7.64 -29.70 11.02
N ARG A 44 -6.81 -30.74 11.08
CA ARG A 44 -5.75 -30.94 10.09
C ARG A 44 -6.42 -31.07 8.73
N LEU A 45 -6.22 -30.07 7.87
CA LEU A 45 -6.79 -30.08 6.53
C LEU A 45 -6.20 -31.27 5.76
N PRO A 46 -6.99 -31.92 4.89
CA PRO A 46 -6.45 -32.94 4.02
C PRO A 46 -5.28 -32.38 3.19
N LEU A 47 -4.18 -33.12 3.14
CA LEU A 47 -3.00 -32.73 2.38
C LEU A 47 -3.21 -33.02 0.89
N ARG A 48 -2.79 -32.07 0.04
CA ARG A 48 -2.84 -32.19 -1.41
C ARG A 48 -1.53 -31.71 -2.02
N LYS A 49 -1.05 -32.37 -3.07
CA LYS A 49 0.04 -31.80 -3.90
C LYS A 49 -0.45 -30.52 -4.57
N VAL A 50 0.39 -29.50 -4.66
CA VAL A 50 0.05 -28.26 -5.37
C VAL A 50 -0.25 -28.59 -6.84
N PRO A 51 -1.48 -28.36 -7.33
CA PRO A 51 -1.84 -28.62 -8.73
C PRO A 51 -1.29 -27.54 -9.67
N GLY A 52 -1.27 -27.84 -10.97
CA GLY A 52 -0.70 -26.98 -12.01
C GLY A 52 0.68 -27.46 -12.47
N ASP A 53 1.09 -26.98 -13.64
CA ASP A 53 2.38 -27.26 -14.25
C ASP A 53 2.97 -25.98 -14.87
N TYR A 54 4.25 -26.03 -15.22
CA TYR A 54 4.97 -24.89 -15.80
C TYR A 54 5.03 -24.95 -17.34
N GLY A 55 4.40 -25.95 -17.97
CA GLY A 55 4.56 -26.28 -19.37
C GLY A 55 6.00 -26.68 -19.76
N PRO A 56 6.26 -26.85 -21.07
CA PRO A 56 7.61 -27.06 -21.57
C PRO A 56 8.52 -25.87 -21.24
N PRO A 57 9.82 -26.09 -20.97
CA PRO A 57 10.77 -25.01 -20.71
C PRO A 57 10.72 -23.93 -21.78
N VAL A 58 10.84 -22.66 -21.39
CA VAL A 58 10.72 -21.46 -22.25
C VAL A 58 9.30 -21.24 -22.81
N VAL A 59 8.73 -22.22 -23.50
CA VAL A 59 7.41 -22.11 -24.16
C VAL A 59 6.29 -21.88 -23.15
N GLY A 60 6.28 -22.63 -22.05
CA GLY A 60 5.28 -22.47 -20.99
C GLY A 60 5.31 -21.07 -20.38
N ALA A 61 6.50 -20.53 -20.11
CA ALA A 61 6.68 -19.17 -19.59
C ALA A 61 6.22 -18.09 -20.58
N ILE A 62 6.50 -18.26 -21.88
CA ILE A 62 6.06 -17.31 -22.93
C ILE A 62 4.53 -17.35 -23.06
N ARG A 63 3.92 -18.54 -23.06
CA ARG A 63 2.46 -18.70 -23.12
C ARG A 63 1.78 -18.07 -21.92
N ASP A 64 2.22 -18.40 -20.70
CA ASP A 64 1.66 -17.83 -19.48
C ASP A 64 1.82 -16.31 -19.46
N ARG A 65 2.98 -15.79 -19.90
CA ARG A 65 3.20 -14.34 -20.03
C ARG A 65 2.24 -13.69 -21.03
N TYR A 66 2.00 -14.32 -22.18
CA TYR A 66 1.04 -13.81 -23.15
C TYR A 66 -0.38 -13.78 -22.57
N GLU A 67 -0.83 -14.87 -21.97
CA GLU A 67 -2.15 -14.94 -21.32
C GLU A 67 -2.29 -13.91 -20.19
N TYR A 68 -1.23 -13.68 -19.41
CA TYR A 68 -1.23 -12.72 -18.31
C TYR A 68 -1.46 -11.27 -18.78
N PHE A 69 -0.87 -10.87 -19.91
CA PHE A 69 -0.96 -9.49 -20.41
C PHE A 69 -2.08 -9.28 -21.43
N TYR A 70 -2.38 -10.28 -22.26
CA TYR A 70 -3.25 -10.15 -23.44
C TYR A 70 -4.43 -11.12 -23.42
N GLY A 71 -4.51 -12.00 -22.42
CA GLY A 71 -5.61 -12.94 -22.28
C GLY A 71 -6.93 -12.26 -21.91
N PRO A 72 -8.08 -12.93 -22.16
CA PRO A 72 -9.39 -12.44 -21.75
C PRO A 72 -9.46 -12.15 -20.25
N GLY A 73 -10.00 -10.98 -19.87
CA GLY A 73 -10.08 -10.56 -18.47
C GLY A 73 -8.76 -10.08 -17.86
N GLY A 74 -7.69 -9.98 -18.66
CA GLY A 74 -6.38 -9.51 -18.21
C GLY A 74 -5.80 -10.35 -17.06
N ARG A 75 -5.16 -9.68 -16.11
CA ARG A 75 -4.48 -10.31 -14.97
C ARG A 75 -5.48 -11.08 -14.07
N ASP A 76 -6.63 -10.49 -13.77
CA ASP A 76 -7.68 -11.14 -12.98
C ASP A 76 -8.17 -12.41 -13.67
N GLY A 77 -8.44 -12.33 -14.98
CA GLY A 77 -8.84 -13.46 -15.81
C GLY A 77 -7.81 -14.60 -15.81
N PHE A 78 -6.52 -14.26 -15.91
CA PHE A 78 -5.41 -15.22 -15.89
C PHE A 78 -5.39 -16.08 -14.61
N PHE A 79 -5.53 -15.45 -13.44
CA PHE A 79 -5.54 -16.16 -12.17
C PHE A 79 -6.86 -16.90 -11.93
N ALA A 80 -8.00 -16.26 -12.20
CA ALA A 80 -9.31 -16.88 -12.04
C ALA A 80 -9.49 -18.12 -12.94
N ALA A 81 -8.92 -18.12 -14.15
CA ALA A 81 -8.93 -19.29 -15.03
C ALA A 81 -8.15 -20.47 -14.42
N ARG A 82 -6.98 -20.22 -13.82
CA ARG A 82 -6.15 -21.26 -13.19
C ARG A 82 -6.80 -21.82 -11.92
N VAL A 83 -7.43 -20.96 -11.12
CA VAL A 83 -8.21 -21.40 -9.96
C VAL A 83 -9.34 -22.34 -10.38
N ARG A 84 -10.09 -21.97 -11.42
CA ARG A 84 -11.17 -22.82 -11.96
C ARG A 84 -10.66 -24.13 -12.55
N ALA A 85 -9.59 -24.09 -13.34
CA ALA A 85 -9.02 -25.26 -14.00
C ALA A 85 -8.52 -26.31 -12.99
N HIS A 86 -7.90 -25.87 -11.89
CA HIS A 86 -7.32 -26.78 -10.90
C HIS A 86 -8.21 -27.04 -9.68
N ARG A 87 -9.35 -26.33 -9.57
CA ARG A 87 -10.22 -26.30 -8.39
C ARG A 87 -9.40 -26.10 -7.12
N SER A 88 -8.55 -25.07 -7.14
CA SER A 88 -7.55 -24.79 -6.11
C SER A 88 -7.14 -23.34 -6.17
N THR A 89 -7.03 -22.68 -5.02
CA THR A 89 -6.49 -21.32 -4.89
C THR A 89 -4.98 -21.31 -4.63
N VAL A 90 -4.39 -22.49 -4.42
CA VAL A 90 -2.93 -22.69 -4.41
C VAL A 90 -2.54 -23.46 -5.67
N VAL A 91 -1.77 -22.85 -6.57
CA VAL A 91 -1.49 -23.41 -7.91
C VAL A 91 -0.05 -23.12 -8.39
N ARG A 92 0.55 -24.04 -9.14
CA ARG A 92 1.81 -23.82 -9.86
C ARG A 92 1.55 -23.11 -11.18
N LEU A 93 2.31 -22.06 -11.46
CA LEU A 93 2.24 -21.30 -12.72
C LEU A 93 3.56 -20.55 -12.98
N ASN A 94 3.75 -20.06 -14.21
CA ASN A 94 4.82 -19.11 -14.49
C ASN A 94 4.34 -17.66 -14.32
N MET A 95 5.21 -16.80 -13.81
CA MET A 95 5.00 -15.35 -13.74
C MET A 95 5.96 -14.60 -14.67
N PRO A 96 5.50 -13.50 -15.32
CA PRO A 96 6.39 -12.56 -16.00
C PRO A 96 7.48 -12.02 -15.04
N PRO A 97 8.64 -11.54 -15.55
CA PRO A 97 8.97 -11.26 -16.94
C PRO A 97 9.78 -12.36 -17.67
N GLY A 98 9.79 -13.59 -17.17
CA GLY A 98 10.56 -14.68 -17.79
C GLY A 98 10.26 -14.92 -19.28
N PRO A 99 11.15 -15.61 -20.01
CA PRO A 99 12.33 -16.33 -19.51
C PRO A 99 13.65 -15.55 -19.58
N PHE A 100 13.72 -14.44 -20.31
CA PHE A 100 15.01 -13.76 -20.57
C PHE A 100 15.42 -12.75 -19.49
N VAL A 101 14.44 -12.13 -18.84
CA VAL A 101 14.69 -11.14 -17.78
C VAL A 101 14.80 -11.82 -16.42
N ALA A 102 13.86 -12.72 -16.10
CA ALA A 102 13.87 -13.55 -14.91
C ALA A 102 14.43 -14.94 -15.24
N ARG A 103 15.46 -15.37 -14.52
CA ARG A 103 16.12 -16.67 -14.72
C ARG A 103 15.19 -17.85 -14.42
N ASP A 104 14.29 -17.68 -13.46
CA ASP A 104 13.30 -18.68 -13.09
C ASP A 104 11.92 -18.02 -12.89
N PRO A 105 10.97 -18.21 -13.83
CA PRO A 105 9.63 -17.64 -13.72
C PRO A 105 8.66 -18.47 -12.88
N ARG A 106 9.08 -19.66 -12.42
CA ARG A 106 8.19 -20.63 -11.77
C ARG A 106 7.83 -20.19 -10.36
N VAL A 107 6.54 -20.21 -10.04
CA VAL A 107 6.03 -19.86 -8.70
C VAL A 107 4.93 -20.81 -8.24
N VAL A 108 4.73 -20.86 -6.92
CA VAL A 108 3.52 -21.36 -6.27
C VAL A 108 2.65 -20.16 -5.90
N ALA A 109 1.54 -19.98 -6.61
CA ALA A 109 0.60 -18.89 -6.39
C ALA A 109 -0.34 -19.18 -5.22
N LEU A 110 -0.55 -18.19 -4.34
CA LEU A 110 -1.45 -18.19 -3.19
C LEU A 110 -2.55 -17.16 -3.47
N LEU A 111 -3.77 -17.63 -3.78
CA LEU A 111 -4.84 -16.82 -4.36
C LEU A 111 -6.10 -16.78 -3.48
N ASP A 112 -5.94 -16.98 -2.17
CA ASP A 112 -7.02 -16.89 -1.17
C ASP A 112 -6.53 -16.26 0.12
N ALA A 113 -7.46 -15.75 0.93
CA ALA A 113 -7.14 -15.04 2.16
C ALA A 113 -6.53 -15.92 3.27
N ALA A 114 -6.65 -17.25 3.20
CA ALA A 114 -6.10 -18.16 4.20
C ALA A 114 -4.63 -18.48 3.92
N SER A 115 -4.26 -18.71 2.66
CA SER A 115 -2.89 -19.05 2.25
C SER A 115 -1.98 -17.83 2.12
N PHE A 116 -2.52 -16.70 1.62
CA PHE A 116 -1.75 -15.49 1.32
C PHE A 116 -0.89 -14.95 2.49
N PRO A 117 -1.34 -14.95 3.76
CA PRO A 117 -0.57 -14.40 4.88
C PRO A 117 0.80 -15.06 5.13
N VAL A 118 1.05 -16.26 4.61
CA VAL A 118 2.39 -16.90 4.65
C VAL A 118 3.47 -15.97 4.08
N LEU A 119 3.13 -15.11 3.12
CA LEU A 119 4.06 -14.15 2.49
C LEU A 119 4.54 -13.03 3.44
N PHE A 120 3.90 -12.87 4.60
CA PHE A 120 4.27 -11.86 5.61
C PHE A 120 5.19 -12.43 6.69
N ASP A 121 5.18 -13.75 6.88
CA ASP A 121 5.95 -14.41 7.93
C ASP A 121 7.40 -14.59 7.48
N THR A 122 8.26 -13.64 7.88
CA THR A 122 9.69 -13.62 7.55
C THR A 122 10.49 -14.74 8.23
N SER A 123 9.89 -15.51 9.14
CA SER A 123 10.45 -16.75 9.67
C SER A 123 10.23 -17.95 8.73
N LEU A 124 9.23 -17.86 7.83
CA LEU A 124 8.90 -18.88 6.82
C LEU A 124 9.43 -18.52 5.45
N VAL A 125 9.42 -17.23 5.09
CA VAL A 125 9.85 -16.76 3.76
C VAL A 125 11.03 -15.79 3.82
N ASP A 126 11.94 -15.96 2.88
CA ASP A 126 13.04 -15.04 2.55
C ASP A 126 12.51 -13.98 1.59
N LYS A 127 12.86 -12.72 1.85
CA LYS A 127 12.42 -11.53 1.11
C LYS A 127 13.57 -10.82 0.37
N THR A 128 14.72 -11.47 0.27
CA THR A 128 15.91 -11.01 -0.46
C THR A 128 15.62 -10.88 -1.96
N ASP A 129 15.88 -9.70 -2.51
CA ASP A 129 15.95 -9.40 -3.95
C ASP A 129 14.68 -9.71 -4.76
N LEU A 130 13.53 -9.82 -4.10
CA LEU A 130 12.26 -10.22 -4.72
C LEU A 130 11.17 -9.14 -4.67
N PHE A 131 11.54 -7.89 -4.35
CA PHE A 131 10.59 -6.76 -4.31
C PHE A 131 9.86 -6.56 -5.63
N THR A 132 10.51 -6.86 -6.75
CA THR A 132 9.97 -6.80 -8.12
C THR A 132 9.65 -8.18 -8.70
N GLY A 133 9.54 -9.20 -7.85
CA GLY A 133 9.16 -10.57 -8.21
C GLY A 133 10.34 -11.48 -8.52
N THR A 134 10.27 -12.20 -9.64
CA THR A 134 11.26 -13.22 -10.04
C THR A 134 12.56 -12.64 -10.60
N PHE A 135 12.72 -11.32 -10.53
CA PHE A 135 13.87 -10.57 -11.03
C PHE A 135 14.11 -9.34 -10.15
N MET A 136 15.39 -8.97 -10.01
CA MET A 136 15.85 -7.73 -9.40
C MET A 136 16.55 -6.83 -10.45
N PRO A 137 16.15 -5.55 -10.58
CA PRO A 137 16.83 -4.54 -11.39
C PRO A 137 18.31 -4.38 -11.05
N SER A 138 19.11 -3.92 -12.03
CA SER A 138 20.52 -3.62 -11.76
C SER A 138 20.64 -2.59 -10.63
N THR A 139 21.59 -2.81 -9.73
CA THR A 139 21.93 -1.84 -8.68
C THR A 139 22.46 -0.53 -9.25
N ASP A 140 22.93 -0.50 -10.50
CA ASP A 140 23.32 0.73 -11.22
C ASP A 140 22.16 1.74 -11.34
N LEU A 141 20.91 1.26 -11.32
CA LEU A 141 19.73 2.12 -11.31
C LEU A 141 19.48 2.76 -9.93
N ASN A 142 20.23 2.34 -8.91
CA ASN A 142 20.08 2.78 -7.53
C ASN A 142 21.43 3.23 -6.94
N GLY A 143 22.33 3.78 -7.77
CA GLY A 143 23.64 4.26 -7.33
C GLY A 143 24.61 3.17 -6.88
N GLY A 144 24.41 1.92 -7.31
CA GLY A 144 25.21 0.76 -6.91
C GLY A 144 24.72 0.05 -5.66
N TYR A 145 23.64 0.51 -5.02
CA TYR A 145 23.16 -0.06 -3.75
C TYR A 145 21.95 -1.00 -3.92
N ARG A 146 21.92 -2.06 -3.11
CA ARG A 146 20.71 -2.84 -2.83
C ARG A 146 19.87 -2.07 -1.80
N VAL A 147 18.92 -1.28 -2.28
CA VAL A 147 18.06 -0.44 -1.41
C VAL A 147 17.15 -1.29 -0.52
N LEU A 148 16.68 -0.70 0.60
CA LEU A 148 15.91 -1.33 1.67
C LEU A 148 14.78 -2.26 1.20
N SER A 149 14.12 -1.90 0.10
CA SER A 149 12.99 -2.67 -0.43
C SER A 149 13.41 -4.10 -0.83
N TYR A 150 14.67 -4.31 -1.23
CA TYR A 150 15.24 -5.61 -1.62
C TYR A 150 15.94 -6.36 -0.47
N LEU A 151 16.12 -5.75 0.70
CA LEU A 151 16.85 -6.38 1.81
C LEU A 151 15.96 -7.27 2.68
N ASP A 152 16.37 -8.50 2.99
CA ASP A 152 15.66 -9.33 3.99
C ASP A 152 15.89 -8.80 5.42
N PRO A 153 14.95 -8.96 6.37
CA PRO A 153 15.17 -8.54 7.75
C PRO A 153 16.33 -9.23 8.46
N SER A 154 16.86 -10.36 7.95
CA SER A 154 18.09 -10.96 8.49
C SER A 154 19.37 -10.20 8.09
N GLU A 155 19.29 -9.29 7.11
CA GLU A 155 20.46 -8.55 6.63
C GLU A 155 20.79 -7.37 7.57
N PRO A 156 22.08 -7.15 7.93
CA PRO A 156 22.47 -6.16 8.93
C PRO A 156 22.11 -4.72 8.54
N ASN A 157 22.10 -4.39 7.25
CA ASN A 157 21.76 -3.05 6.77
C ASN A 157 20.25 -2.77 6.74
N GLN A 158 19.39 -3.80 6.84
CA GLN A 158 17.95 -3.62 6.72
C GLN A 158 17.40 -2.77 7.89
N ALA A 159 17.76 -3.11 9.13
CA ALA A 159 17.20 -2.46 10.31
C ALA A 159 17.63 -0.98 10.45
N PRO A 160 18.93 -0.62 10.27
CA PRO A 160 19.35 0.78 10.24
C PRO A 160 18.61 1.59 9.18
N VAL A 161 18.52 1.10 7.93
CA VAL A 161 17.89 1.84 6.84
C VAL A 161 16.37 1.94 7.04
N LYS A 162 15.69 0.93 7.60
CA LYS A 162 14.26 1.03 7.94
C LYS A 162 14.03 2.03 9.08
N THR A 163 14.92 2.07 10.07
CA THR A 163 14.91 3.07 11.15
C THR A 163 15.06 4.49 10.59
N LEU A 164 15.96 4.70 9.63
CA LEU A 164 16.12 5.98 8.93
C LEU A 164 14.80 6.45 8.27
N LEU A 165 14.03 5.54 7.65
CA LEU A 165 12.75 5.90 7.06
C LEU A 165 11.66 6.20 8.12
N PHE A 166 11.65 5.49 9.24
CA PHE A 166 10.78 5.85 10.38
C PHE A 166 11.14 7.24 10.95
N TYR A 167 12.43 7.55 11.04
CA TYR A 167 12.89 8.89 11.40
C TYR A 167 12.40 9.93 10.39
N LEU A 168 12.59 9.72 9.08
CA LEU A 168 12.11 10.64 8.03
C LEU A 168 10.62 10.97 8.19
N LEU A 169 9.77 9.96 8.39
CA LEU A 169 8.32 10.13 8.55
C LEU A 169 7.97 10.88 9.83
N SER A 170 8.58 10.50 10.95
CA SER A 170 8.30 11.13 12.25
C SER A 170 8.87 12.54 12.36
N HIS A 171 10.01 12.83 11.73
CA HIS A 171 10.67 14.14 11.71
C HIS A 171 9.83 15.18 10.94
N ARG A 172 9.07 14.75 9.93
CA ARG A 172 8.23 15.64 9.10
C ARG A 172 6.74 15.67 9.50
N ARG A 173 6.34 14.96 10.56
CA ARG A 173 4.92 14.77 10.94
C ARG A 173 4.09 16.05 11.04
N GLN A 174 4.65 17.12 11.60
CA GLN A 174 3.95 18.41 11.76
C GLN A 174 3.75 19.17 10.44
N GLN A 175 4.53 18.83 9.41
CA GLN A 175 4.46 19.50 8.11
C GLN A 175 3.50 18.81 7.14
N VAL A 176 3.10 17.56 7.40
CA VAL A 176 2.31 16.75 6.46
C VAL A 176 0.96 17.40 6.17
N ILE A 177 0.15 17.69 7.20
CA ILE A 177 -1.20 18.25 7.00
C ILE A 177 -1.11 19.64 6.35
N PRO A 178 -0.38 20.63 6.91
CA PRO A 178 -0.32 21.97 6.31
C PRO A 178 0.17 21.94 4.86
N LYS A 179 1.21 21.15 4.56
CA LYS A 179 1.78 21.10 3.22
C LYS A 179 0.86 20.39 2.23
N PHE A 180 0.17 19.33 2.65
CA PHE A 180 -0.79 18.64 1.82
C PHE A 180 -1.94 19.57 1.41
N ARG A 181 -2.48 20.36 2.36
CA ARG A 181 -3.55 21.32 2.09
C ARG A 181 -3.08 22.45 1.15
N GLU A 182 -1.88 23.00 1.38
CA GLU A 182 -1.29 24.03 0.52
C GLU A 182 -1.15 23.54 -0.93
N VAL A 183 -0.63 22.33 -1.13
CA VAL A 183 -0.42 21.76 -2.47
C VAL A 183 -1.77 21.42 -3.12
N SER A 184 -2.68 20.79 -2.37
CA SER A 184 -4.00 20.40 -2.88
C SER A 184 -4.85 21.60 -3.31
N ALA A 185 -4.72 22.74 -2.62
CA ALA A 185 -5.40 23.97 -3.00
C ALA A 185 -4.87 24.56 -4.33
N ARG A 186 -3.63 24.28 -4.71
CA ARG A 186 -2.98 24.78 -5.94
C ARG A 186 -3.04 23.81 -7.11
N CYS A 187 -3.45 22.57 -6.88
CA CYS A 187 -3.53 21.56 -7.93
C CYS A 187 -4.70 21.83 -8.90
N SER A 188 -4.41 22.56 -9.97
CA SER A 188 -5.17 22.51 -11.22
C SER A 188 -4.60 21.39 -12.08
N ALA A 189 -5.44 20.48 -12.57
CA ALA A 189 -4.99 19.24 -13.20
C ALA A 189 -4.19 19.46 -14.50
N SER A 190 -3.03 18.80 -14.62
CA SER A 190 -2.25 18.70 -15.86
C SER A 190 -2.62 17.44 -16.66
N PRO A 191 -2.68 17.50 -18.00
CA PRO A 191 -3.03 16.35 -18.84
C PRO A 191 -1.88 15.30 -18.95
N PRO A 192 -2.20 13.99 -19.14
CA PRO A 192 -1.22 12.94 -19.45
C PRO A 192 -0.65 13.06 -20.85
N HIS A 193 0.56 12.50 -21.05
CA HIS A 193 1.12 12.17 -22.34
C HIS A 193 0.94 10.67 -22.65
N LEU A 194 0.45 10.37 -23.86
CA LEU A 194 0.47 9.03 -24.45
C LEU A 194 1.87 8.74 -24.99
N VAL A 195 2.57 7.78 -24.39
CA VAL A 195 3.58 7.00 -25.11
C VAL A 195 3.31 5.56 -24.74
N GLU A 196 3.02 4.72 -25.72
CA GLU A 196 2.67 3.31 -25.54
C GLU A 196 3.89 2.42 -25.80
N ASP A 197 3.99 1.30 -25.07
CA ASP A 197 5.28 0.75 -24.66
C ASP A 197 5.37 -0.77 -24.85
N THR A 198 5.54 -1.22 -26.10
CA THR A 198 5.66 -2.64 -26.44
C THR A 198 7.08 -3.20 -26.24
N LEU A 199 8.10 -2.34 -26.19
CA LEU A 199 9.50 -2.75 -26.08
C LEU A 199 9.98 -2.91 -24.62
N LEU A 200 9.45 -2.13 -23.67
CA LEU A 200 9.92 -2.16 -22.28
C LEU A 200 9.46 -3.38 -21.46
N HIS A 201 8.53 -4.18 -21.98
CA HIS A 201 8.15 -5.44 -21.32
C HIS A 201 9.16 -6.57 -21.54
N SER A 202 9.95 -6.50 -22.61
CA SER A 202 10.76 -7.63 -23.07
C SER A 202 12.26 -7.44 -22.89
N LEU A 203 12.74 -6.21 -22.78
CA LEU A 203 14.16 -5.88 -22.69
C LEU A 203 14.42 -4.95 -21.52
N ARG A 204 15.52 -5.19 -20.80
CA ARG A 204 15.98 -4.31 -19.72
C ARG A 204 16.46 -2.99 -20.35
N LEU A 205 16.02 -1.86 -19.81
CA LEU A 205 16.59 -0.57 -20.18
C LEU A 205 18.04 -0.48 -19.71
N PRO A 206 19.00 -0.16 -20.59
CA PRO A 206 20.38 0.09 -20.16
C PRO A 206 20.44 1.25 -19.16
N PRO A 207 21.06 1.09 -17.97
CA PRO A 207 21.16 2.14 -16.96
C PRO A 207 21.77 3.45 -17.48
N ALA A 208 22.69 3.36 -18.44
CA ALA A 208 23.31 4.50 -19.10
C ALA A 208 22.31 5.50 -19.70
N LEU A 209 21.12 5.05 -20.12
CA LEU A 209 20.08 5.90 -20.70
C LEU A 209 19.36 6.79 -19.68
N VAL A 210 19.42 6.45 -18.40
CA VAL A 210 18.74 7.17 -17.31
C VAL A 210 19.69 7.73 -16.26
N LYS A 211 20.98 7.36 -16.31
CA LYS A 211 21.98 7.72 -15.30
C LYS A 211 22.03 9.23 -15.01
N LYS A 212 22.11 10.06 -16.06
CA LYS A 212 22.23 11.53 -15.90
C LYS A 212 21.07 12.15 -15.13
N ASP A 213 19.86 11.66 -15.37
CA ASP A 213 18.67 12.18 -14.69
C ASP A 213 18.54 11.61 -13.27
N TYR A 214 19.00 10.37 -13.04
CA TYR A 214 19.13 9.81 -11.70
C TYR A 214 20.14 10.59 -10.85
N ASP A 215 21.31 10.91 -11.41
CA ASP A 215 22.35 11.69 -10.73
C ASP A 215 21.81 13.06 -10.29
N ARG A 216 21.01 13.73 -11.14
CA ARG A 216 20.35 15.01 -10.79
C ARG A 216 19.38 14.88 -9.61
N LEU A 217 18.63 13.78 -9.53
CA LEU A 217 17.75 13.54 -8.38
C LEU A 217 18.58 13.24 -7.12
N ALA A 218 19.65 12.47 -7.26
CA ALA A 218 20.57 12.22 -6.15
C ALA A 218 21.18 13.52 -5.63
N ASP A 219 21.65 14.42 -6.50
CA ASP A 219 22.14 15.77 -6.15
C ASP A 219 21.09 16.54 -5.34
N PHE A 220 19.84 16.57 -5.82
CA PHE A 220 18.75 17.22 -5.10
C PHE A 220 18.54 16.63 -3.70
N PHE A 221 18.55 15.30 -3.55
CA PHE A 221 18.33 14.66 -2.26
C PHE A 221 19.53 14.79 -1.30
N ARG A 222 20.76 14.90 -1.80
CA ARG A 222 21.94 15.22 -0.97
C ARG A 222 21.73 16.53 -0.22
N ASP A 223 21.23 17.54 -0.91
CA ASP A 223 21.00 18.86 -0.31
C ASP A 223 19.69 18.90 0.49
N ALA A 224 18.57 18.52 -0.13
CA ALA A 224 17.24 18.69 0.44
C ALA A 224 16.95 17.77 1.64
N ALA A 225 17.61 16.61 1.70
CA ALA A 225 17.43 15.64 2.79
C ALA A 225 18.58 15.64 3.80
N LYS A 226 19.44 16.68 3.82
CA LYS A 226 20.63 16.74 4.68
C LYS A 226 20.39 16.30 6.13
N ALA A 227 19.36 16.83 6.80
CA ALA A 227 19.07 16.49 8.20
C ALA A 227 18.72 14.99 8.41
N VAL A 228 18.18 14.34 7.38
CA VAL A 228 17.85 12.90 7.41
C VAL A 228 19.09 12.09 7.04
N VAL A 229 19.89 12.54 6.09
CA VAL A 229 21.19 11.93 5.76
C VAL A 229 22.14 11.95 6.97
N ASP A 230 22.18 13.07 7.70
CA ASP A 230 22.98 13.21 8.94
C ASP A 230 22.52 12.22 10.03
N GLU A 231 21.21 11.95 10.13
CA GLU A 231 20.70 10.89 11.01
C GLU A 231 21.10 9.50 10.50
N GLY A 232 21.11 9.29 9.19
CA GLY A 232 21.60 8.05 8.58
C GLY A 232 23.03 7.71 9.00
N GLU A 233 23.93 8.68 9.01
CA GLU A 233 25.30 8.48 9.51
C GLU A 233 25.34 8.12 10.99
N ARG A 234 24.50 8.75 11.83
CA ARG A 234 24.40 8.40 13.25
C ARG A 234 23.92 6.96 13.47
N LEU A 235 23.11 6.44 12.54
CA LEU A 235 22.66 5.05 12.49
C LEU A 235 23.70 4.10 11.86
N GLY A 236 24.88 4.59 11.48
CA GLY A 236 25.95 3.79 10.87
C GLY A 236 25.79 3.54 9.37
N ILE A 237 24.93 4.31 8.69
CA ILE A 237 24.69 4.20 7.24
C ILE A 237 25.62 5.19 6.52
N ALA A 238 26.30 4.75 5.46
CA ALA A 238 27.11 5.65 4.65
C ALA A 238 26.22 6.74 4.00
N ARG A 239 26.72 7.98 3.88
CA ARG A 239 25.92 9.10 3.34
C ARG A 239 25.28 8.81 2.00
N GLU A 240 26.06 8.30 1.03
CA GLU A 240 25.53 7.99 -0.30
C GLU A 240 24.50 6.85 -0.27
N GLU A 241 24.68 5.86 0.60
CA GLU A 241 23.69 4.81 0.82
C GLU A 241 22.38 5.39 1.39
N ALA A 242 22.46 6.30 2.35
CA ALA A 242 21.30 7.00 2.90
C ALA A 242 20.57 7.82 1.83
N VAL A 243 21.31 8.57 1.00
CA VAL A 243 20.76 9.37 -0.11
C VAL A 243 19.98 8.51 -1.08
N HIS A 244 20.56 7.39 -1.55
CA HIS A 244 19.90 6.53 -2.52
C HIS A 244 18.70 5.79 -1.93
N ASN A 245 18.73 5.42 -0.65
CA ASN A 245 17.57 4.85 0.04
C ASN A 245 16.44 5.89 0.24
N ILE A 246 16.76 7.14 0.57
CA ILE A 246 15.78 8.23 0.69
C ILE A 246 15.15 8.53 -0.68
N LEU A 247 15.98 8.64 -1.73
CA LEU A 247 15.51 8.82 -3.12
C LEU A 247 14.57 7.69 -3.49
N PHE A 248 14.96 6.43 -3.32
CA PHE A 248 14.12 5.29 -3.66
C PHE A 248 12.81 5.27 -2.85
N ALA A 249 12.87 5.58 -1.56
CA ALA A 249 11.67 5.65 -0.71
C ALA A 249 10.69 6.74 -1.14
N LEU A 250 11.17 7.93 -1.49
CA LEU A 250 10.31 9.06 -1.86
C LEU A 250 9.83 8.99 -3.30
N CYS A 251 10.69 8.55 -4.22
CA CYS A 251 10.38 8.50 -5.64
C CYS A 251 9.70 7.21 -6.05
N PHE A 252 10.21 6.05 -5.65
CA PHE A 252 9.67 4.76 -6.08
C PHE A 252 8.50 4.34 -5.18
N ASN A 253 8.75 4.17 -3.87
CA ASN A 253 7.75 3.63 -2.95
C ASN A 253 6.59 4.61 -2.71
N SER A 254 6.91 5.85 -2.39
CA SER A 254 5.92 6.89 -2.08
C SER A 254 5.25 7.41 -3.35
N PHE A 255 5.94 8.17 -4.20
CA PHE A 255 5.32 8.75 -5.40
C PHE A 255 4.70 7.71 -6.34
N GLY A 256 5.35 6.55 -6.55
CA GLY A 256 4.80 5.44 -7.35
C GLY A 256 3.49 4.89 -6.77
N GLY A 257 3.44 4.68 -5.45
CA GLY A 257 2.22 4.24 -4.76
C GLY A 257 1.09 5.27 -4.86
N MET A 258 1.36 6.55 -4.60
CA MET A 258 0.35 7.60 -4.63
C MET A 258 -0.18 7.87 -6.04
N LYS A 259 0.66 7.74 -7.06
CA LYS A 259 0.26 7.84 -8.47
C LYS A 259 -0.84 6.82 -8.84
N ILE A 260 -0.92 5.70 -8.12
CA ILE A 260 -1.94 4.66 -8.32
C ILE A 260 -3.10 4.84 -7.35
N LEU A 261 -2.80 5.06 -6.07
CA LEU A 261 -3.81 5.13 -5.01
C LEU A 261 -4.76 6.32 -5.18
N PHE A 262 -4.25 7.51 -5.50
CA PHE A 262 -5.10 8.71 -5.58
C PHE A 262 -6.12 8.63 -6.72
N PRO A 263 -5.76 8.26 -7.96
CA PRO A 263 -6.75 8.00 -9.01
C PRO A 263 -7.71 6.86 -8.65
N THR A 264 -7.23 5.81 -7.98
CA THR A 264 -8.07 4.68 -7.54
C THR A 264 -9.15 5.14 -6.56
N LEU A 265 -8.80 5.96 -5.56
CA LEU A 265 -9.75 6.56 -4.61
C LEU A 265 -10.81 7.38 -5.34
N VAL A 266 -10.38 8.29 -6.23
CA VAL A 266 -11.30 9.14 -7.01
C VAL A 266 -12.23 8.30 -7.88
N LYS A 267 -11.69 7.26 -8.55
CA LYS A 267 -12.46 6.35 -9.40
C LYS A 267 -13.56 5.62 -8.61
N TRP A 268 -13.21 5.02 -7.48
CA TRP A 268 -14.18 4.22 -6.70
C TRP A 268 -15.22 5.10 -6.01
N LEU A 269 -14.83 6.26 -5.49
CA LEU A 269 -15.77 7.24 -4.96
C LEU A 269 -16.70 7.75 -6.05
N GLY A 270 -16.17 8.18 -7.21
CA GLY A 270 -16.98 8.65 -8.33
C GLY A 270 -18.02 7.64 -8.77
N ARG A 271 -17.67 6.35 -8.78
CA ARG A 271 -18.60 5.24 -9.06
C ARG A 271 -19.62 4.98 -7.94
N ALA A 272 -19.32 5.34 -6.70
CA ALA A 272 -20.23 5.20 -5.56
C ALA A 272 -21.37 6.23 -5.59
N GLY A 273 -21.16 7.35 -6.27
CA GLY A 273 -22.20 8.32 -6.63
C GLY A 273 -22.60 9.29 -5.52
N ALA A 274 -23.48 10.23 -5.88
CA ALA A 274 -23.82 11.42 -5.09
C ALA A 274 -24.32 11.11 -3.66
N ARG A 275 -25.03 9.99 -3.45
CA ARG A 275 -25.50 9.60 -2.12
C ARG A 275 -24.35 9.32 -1.15
N VAL A 276 -23.30 8.64 -1.62
CA VAL A 276 -22.10 8.38 -0.82
C VAL A 276 -21.30 9.67 -0.61
N HIS A 277 -21.17 10.49 -1.66
CA HIS A 277 -20.53 11.79 -1.59
C HIS A 277 -21.15 12.71 -0.53
N GLY A 278 -22.49 12.81 -0.51
CA GLY A 278 -23.21 13.61 0.48
C GLY A 278 -22.90 13.17 1.93
N ARG A 279 -22.89 11.86 2.21
CA ARG A 279 -22.53 11.33 3.54
C ARG A 279 -21.10 11.71 3.95
N LEU A 280 -20.14 11.56 3.02
CA LEU A 280 -18.75 11.93 3.26
C LEU A 280 -18.59 13.44 3.46
N ALA A 281 -19.27 14.26 2.67
CA ALA A 281 -19.26 15.72 2.81
C ALA A 281 -19.84 16.19 4.15
N THR A 282 -20.95 15.59 4.58
CA THR A 282 -21.52 15.90 5.90
C THR A 282 -20.57 15.52 7.03
N GLU A 283 -19.97 14.32 7.00
CA GLU A 283 -19.00 13.90 8.02
C GLU A 283 -17.76 14.81 8.05
N VAL A 284 -17.15 15.08 6.89
CA VAL A 284 -15.94 15.90 6.77
C VAL A 284 -16.18 17.32 7.28
N ARG A 285 -17.24 17.99 6.80
CA ARG A 285 -17.52 19.38 7.17
C ARG A 285 -17.96 19.49 8.63
N GLY A 286 -18.71 18.49 9.13
CA GLY A 286 -19.07 18.40 10.54
C GLY A 286 -17.85 18.33 11.45
N ALA A 287 -16.98 17.33 11.24
CA ALA A 287 -15.80 17.14 12.07
C ALA A 287 -14.82 18.33 12.00
N VAL A 288 -14.67 18.98 10.83
CA VAL A 288 -13.83 20.18 10.72
C VAL A 288 -14.43 21.37 11.47
N ARG A 289 -15.74 21.61 11.34
CA ARG A 289 -16.44 22.67 12.09
C ARG A 289 -16.32 22.46 13.60
N ASP A 290 -16.56 21.24 14.07
CA ASP A 290 -16.55 20.89 15.49
C ASP A 290 -15.13 20.94 16.10
N ASN A 291 -14.09 21.00 15.24
CA ASN A 291 -12.70 21.22 15.60
C ASN A 291 -12.16 22.61 15.20
N GLY A 292 -13.04 23.63 15.22
CA GLY A 292 -12.64 25.04 15.07
C GLY A 292 -12.30 25.44 13.63
N GLY A 293 -12.82 24.73 12.63
CA GLY A 293 -12.55 25.01 11.21
C GLY A 293 -11.23 24.44 10.69
N GLU A 294 -10.49 23.71 11.52
CA GLU A 294 -9.16 23.21 11.20
C GLU A 294 -9.12 21.70 10.93
N VAL A 295 -8.37 21.31 9.90
CA VAL A 295 -8.07 19.90 9.63
C VAL A 295 -6.89 19.50 10.50
N THR A 296 -7.15 18.68 11.51
CA THR A 296 -6.16 18.18 12.47
C THR A 296 -6.25 16.66 12.60
N MET A 297 -5.28 16.02 13.28
CA MET A 297 -5.38 14.59 13.61
C MET A 297 -6.62 14.27 14.46
N LYS A 298 -7.05 15.21 15.32
CA LYS A 298 -8.28 15.08 16.11
C LYS A 298 -9.51 15.11 15.20
N ALA A 299 -9.63 16.10 14.33
CA ALA A 299 -10.74 16.17 13.36
C ALA A 299 -10.80 14.92 12.48
N LEU A 300 -9.65 14.43 12.00
CA LEU A 300 -9.60 13.19 11.23
C LEU A 300 -10.12 11.99 12.04
N ALA A 301 -9.78 11.87 13.32
CA ALA A 301 -10.23 10.76 14.16
C ALA A 301 -11.76 10.66 14.27
N GLU A 302 -12.47 11.79 14.12
CA GLU A 302 -13.93 11.90 14.13
C GLU A 302 -14.58 11.63 12.76
N MET A 303 -13.81 11.15 11.76
CA MET A 303 -14.29 10.81 10.41
C MET A 303 -14.18 9.30 10.11
N PRO A 304 -15.00 8.45 10.76
CA PRO A 304 -14.94 6.99 10.58
C PRO A 304 -15.37 6.54 9.18
N LEU A 305 -16.33 7.21 8.52
CA LEU A 305 -16.73 6.86 7.15
C LEU A 305 -15.63 7.19 6.14
N VAL A 306 -14.94 8.33 6.26
CA VAL A 306 -13.76 8.65 5.43
C VAL A 306 -12.68 7.58 5.60
N LYS A 307 -12.38 7.18 6.84
CA LYS A 307 -11.40 6.12 7.13
C LYS A 307 -11.82 4.79 6.49
N SER A 308 -13.09 4.39 6.64
CA SER A 308 -13.63 3.17 6.03
C SER A 308 -13.59 3.20 4.50
N ALA A 309 -13.94 4.34 3.88
CA ALA A 309 -13.92 4.51 2.43
C ALA A 309 -12.50 4.39 1.83
N VAL A 310 -11.47 4.88 2.55
CA VAL A 310 -10.07 4.69 2.18
C VAL A 310 -9.67 3.23 2.26
N TYR A 311 -10.01 2.53 3.35
CA TYR A 311 -9.71 1.11 3.48
C TYR A 311 -10.42 0.25 2.45
N GLU A 312 -11.64 0.60 2.06
CA GLU A 312 -12.36 -0.11 1.01
C GLU A 312 -11.68 0.03 -0.35
N ALA A 313 -11.10 1.19 -0.65
CA ALA A 313 -10.33 1.37 -1.89
C ALA A 313 -9.04 0.54 -1.86
N LEU A 314 -8.33 0.55 -0.73
CA LEU A 314 -7.12 -0.26 -0.52
C LEU A 314 -7.40 -1.77 -0.53
N ARG A 315 -8.60 -2.20 -0.11
CA ARG A 315 -9.05 -3.59 -0.17
C ARG A 315 -9.40 -4.00 -1.59
N ILE A 316 -10.29 -3.26 -2.26
CA ILE A 316 -10.86 -3.67 -3.55
C ILE A 316 -9.83 -3.56 -4.68
N GLU A 317 -8.90 -2.61 -4.60
CA GLU A 317 -7.87 -2.41 -5.62
C GLU A 317 -6.56 -1.97 -4.96
N PRO A 318 -5.81 -2.93 -4.41
CA PRO A 318 -4.53 -2.64 -3.78
C PRO A 318 -3.53 -2.04 -4.79
N PRO A 319 -2.86 -0.91 -4.47
CA PRO A 319 -1.95 -0.24 -5.41
C PRO A 319 -0.79 -1.11 -5.91
N VAL A 320 -0.33 -2.04 -5.06
CA VAL A 320 0.70 -3.03 -5.40
C VAL A 320 0.10 -4.42 -5.24
N ALA A 321 -0.33 -5.00 -6.36
CA ALA A 321 -1.13 -6.23 -6.37
C ALA A 321 -0.33 -7.53 -6.15
N MET A 322 1.01 -7.49 -6.11
CA MET A 322 1.85 -8.68 -6.17
C MET A 322 2.86 -8.72 -5.04
N GLN A 323 2.94 -9.86 -4.35
CA GLN A 323 3.86 -10.11 -3.25
C GLN A 323 4.55 -11.45 -3.47
N TYR A 324 5.84 -11.51 -3.12
CA TYR A 324 6.66 -12.69 -3.33
C TYR A 324 7.39 -13.06 -2.04
N GLY A 325 7.73 -14.34 -1.87
CA GLY A 325 8.50 -14.84 -0.74
C GLY A 325 9.12 -16.18 -1.11
N ARG A 326 10.39 -16.40 -0.82
CA ARG A 326 11.02 -17.69 -1.08
C ARG A 326 10.94 -18.57 0.17
N ALA A 327 10.42 -19.79 0.06
CA ALA A 327 10.32 -20.70 1.19
C ALA A 327 11.70 -20.96 1.82
N LYS A 328 11.85 -20.70 3.13
CA LYS A 328 13.11 -20.95 3.88
C LYS A 328 13.29 -22.40 4.32
N ARG A 329 12.21 -23.20 4.25
CA ARG A 329 12.18 -24.61 4.63
C ARG A 329 10.96 -25.29 4.01
N ASP A 330 10.97 -26.60 3.99
CA ASP A 330 9.77 -27.40 3.72
C ASP A 330 8.65 -27.01 4.69
N MET A 331 7.45 -26.76 4.17
CA MET A 331 6.30 -26.33 4.95
C MET A 331 4.98 -26.79 4.34
N VAL A 332 3.91 -26.74 5.13
CA VAL A 332 2.55 -26.89 4.65
C VAL A 332 1.88 -25.52 4.63
N VAL A 333 1.44 -25.09 3.46
CA VAL A 333 0.63 -23.88 3.28
C VAL A 333 -0.84 -24.26 3.28
N GLU A 334 -1.61 -23.71 4.21
CA GLU A 334 -3.05 -23.97 4.33
C GLU A 334 -3.86 -22.98 3.49
N SER A 335 -4.70 -23.49 2.61
CA SER A 335 -5.84 -22.74 2.03
C SER A 335 -7.07 -22.92 2.93
N HIS A 336 -8.25 -22.51 2.47
CA HIS A 336 -9.48 -22.78 3.20
C HIS A 336 -9.86 -24.26 3.31
N ASP A 337 -9.49 -25.09 2.32
CA ASP A 337 -10.00 -26.48 2.21
C ASP A 337 -8.91 -27.55 2.35
N TYR A 338 -7.66 -27.21 1.99
CA TYR A 338 -6.54 -28.15 1.90
C TYR A 338 -5.24 -27.55 2.43
N GLY A 339 -4.36 -28.41 2.93
CA GLY A 339 -2.95 -28.11 3.15
C GLY A 339 -2.10 -28.54 1.96
N TYR A 340 -1.12 -27.72 1.56
CA TYR A 340 -0.26 -27.98 0.42
C TYR A 340 1.21 -28.00 0.82
N GLU A 341 1.91 -29.07 0.44
CA GLU A 341 3.35 -29.16 0.64
C GLU A 341 4.09 -28.22 -0.32
N VAL A 342 4.88 -27.33 0.26
CA VAL A 342 5.83 -26.44 -0.43
C VAL A 342 7.24 -26.81 0.05
N ARG A 343 8.16 -26.92 -0.89
CA ARG A 343 9.56 -27.25 -0.62
C ARG A 343 10.40 -26.01 -0.38
N GLU A 344 11.48 -26.17 0.37
CA GLU A 344 12.50 -25.14 0.53
C GLU A 344 12.98 -24.62 -0.83
N GLY A 345 13.21 -23.30 -0.93
CA GLY A 345 13.69 -22.63 -2.13
C GLY A 345 12.60 -22.30 -3.16
N GLU A 346 11.41 -22.89 -3.07
CA GLU A 346 10.29 -22.55 -3.94
C GLU A 346 9.86 -21.08 -3.79
N MET A 347 9.60 -20.42 -4.92
CA MET A 347 9.10 -19.06 -4.93
C MET A 347 7.59 -19.05 -4.70
N LEU A 348 7.15 -18.55 -3.56
CA LEU A 348 5.76 -18.24 -3.29
C LEU A 348 5.41 -16.88 -3.91
N PHE A 349 4.21 -16.81 -4.47
CA PHE A 349 3.65 -15.61 -5.09
C PHE A 349 2.22 -15.41 -4.61
N GLY A 350 1.84 -14.17 -4.31
CA GLY A 350 0.47 -13.81 -3.99
C GLY A 350 -0.04 -12.75 -4.94
N TYR A 351 -1.23 -12.98 -5.50
CA TYR A 351 -1.99 -11.95 -6.20
C TYR A 351 -3.03 -11.35 -5.26
N GLN A 352 -2.71 -10.20 -4.67
CA GLN A 352 -3.43 -9.59 -3.57
C GLN A 352 -4.92 -9.35 -3.82
N PRO A 353 -5.36 -8.89 -5.01
CA PRO A 353 -6.78 -8.68 -5.28
C PRO A 353 -7.63 -9.94 -5.05
N MET A 354 -7.11 -11.14 -5.32
CA MET A 354 -7.84 -12.38 -5.06
C MET A 354 -7.99 -12.65 -3.55
N ALA A 355 -6.95 -12.36 -2.76
CA ALA A 355 -7.00 -12.51 -1.31
C ALA A 355 -7.90 -11.45 -0.64
N THR A 356 -7.85 -10.19 -1.09
CA THR A 356 -8.65 -9.09 -0.51
C THR A 356 -10.08 -9.03 -1.06
N LYS A 357 -10.42 -9.86 -2.04
CA LYS A 357 -11.78 -10.09 -2.55
C LYS A 357 -12.25 -11.52 -2.31
N ASP A 358 -11.66 -12.23 -1.35
CA ASP A 358 -12.06 -13.59 -1.03
C ASP A 358 -13.52 -13.62 -0.51
N PRO A 359 -14.45 -14.31 -1.20
CA PRO A 359 -15.86 -14.35 -0.80
C PRO A 359 -16.10 -15.09 0.51
N ARG A 360 -15.13 -15.88 1.01
CA ARG A 360 -15.21 -16.52 2.33
C ARG A 360 -14.88 -15.56 3.47
N VAL A 361 -14.28 -14.41 3.16
CA VAL A 361 -13.93 -13.37 4.13
C VAL A 361 -14.82 -12.14 3.99
N PHE A 362 -15.07 -11.69 2.76
CA PHE A 362 -15.82 -10.47 2.48
C PHE A 362 -17.14 -10.77 1.78
N ALA A 363 -18.25 -10.40 2.41
CA ALA A 363 -19.55 -10.35 1.72
C ALA A 363 -19.53 -9.28 0.62
N ARG A 364 -20.13 -9.55 -0.54
CA ARG A 364 -20.09 -8.65 -1.71
C ARG A 364 -18.65 -8.18 -2.03
N PRO A 365 -17.73 -9.12 -2.29
CA PRO A 365 -16.29 -8.83 -2.34
C PRO A 365 -15.89 -7.95 -3.54
N GLU A 366 -16.66 -8.03 -4.63
CA GLU A 366 -16.44 -7.27 -5.87
C GLU A 366 -17.08 -5.87 -5.85
N GLU A 367 -17.86 -5.55 -4.81
CA GLU A 367 -18.50 -4.24 -4.66
C GLU A 367 -17.65 -3.32 -3.79
N TYR A 368 -17.59 -2.04 -4.17
CA TYR A 368 -17.04 -0.98 -3.33
C TYR A 368 -18.10 -0.55 -2.31
N VAL A 369 -17.90 -0.94 -1.05
CA VAL A 369 -18.82 -0.66 0.07
C VAL A 369 -18.13 0.31 1.06
N PRO A 370 -18.36 1.63 0.96
CA PRO A 370 -17.61 2.65 1.72
C PRO A 370 -17.70 2.50 3.23
N ASP A 371 -18.77 1.93 3.75
CA ASP A 371 -19.03 1.71 5.18
C ASP A 371 -18.70 0.29 5.67
N ARG A 372 -18.01 -0.53 4.85
CA ARG A 372 -17.66 -1.91 5.19
C ARG A 372 -16.92 -2.06 6.53
N PHE A 373 -16.10 -1.09 6.89
CA PHE A 373 -15.23 -1.14 8.06
C PHE A 373 -15.76 -0.32 9.24
N LEU A 374 -17.04 0.08 9.21
CA LEU A 374 -17.70 0.70 10.35
C LEU A 374 -18.15 -0.35 11.38
N GLY A 375 -18.24 0.06 12.64
CA GLY A 375 -18.62 -0.82 13.75
C GLY A 375 -17.56 -1.86 14.10
N GLU A 376 -17.83 -2.64 15.16
CA GLU A 376 -16.87 -3.63 15.67
C GLU A 376 -16.59 -4.75 14.67
N ASP A 377 -17.63 -5.29 14.02
CA ASP A 377 -17.48 -6.36 13.05
C ASP A 377 -16.77 -5.90 11.78
N GLY A 378 -17.06 -4.69 11.30
CA GLY A 378 -16.33 -4.08 10.19
C GLY A 378 -14.86 -3.86 10.54
N ALA A 379 -14.56 -3.36 11.74
CA ALA A 379 -13.19 -3.15 12.21
C ALA A 379 -12.39 -4.46 12.27
N ARG A 380 -13.02 -5.58 12.66
CA ARG A 380 -12.38 -6.91 12.66
C ARG A 380 -11.92 -7.36 11.28
N LEU A 381 -12.57 -6.90 10.21
CA LEU A 381 -12.18 -7.23 8.82
C LEU A 381 -10.88 -6.55 8.38
N LEU A 382 -10.41 -5.51 9.09
CA LEU A 382 -9.17 -4.81 8.74
C LEU A 382 -7.94 -5.73 8.80
N ARG A 383 -7.97 -6.83 9.56
CA ARG A 383 -6.90 -7.85 9.54
C ARG A 383 -6.71 -8.51 8.16
N HIS A 384 -7.71 -8.45 7.29
CA HIS A 384 -7.70 -8.98 5.93
C HIS A 384 -7.42 -7.90 4.87
N VAL A 385 -7.27 -6.64 5.29
CA VAL A 385 -6.79 -5.55 4.42
C VAL A 385 -5.26 -5.56 4.48
N VAL A 386 -4.60 -5.93 3.37
CA VAL A 386 -3.17 -6.27 3.36
C VAL A 386 -2.32 -5.47 2.37
N TRP A 387 -2.83 -4.32 1.92
CA TRP A 387 -2.18 -3.42 0.94
C TRP A 387 -0.72 -3.08 1.28
N SER A 388 -0.37 -3.10 2.56
CA SER A 388 0.96 -2.74 3.08
C SER A 388 1.93 -3.92 3.16
N ASN A 389 1.62 -5.07 2.57
CA ASN A 389 2.36 -6.34 2.74
C ASN A 389 2.34 -6.84 4.20
N GLY A 390 1.18 -6.71 4.83
CA GLY A 390 0.87 -7.18 6.19
C GLY A 390 -0.54 -6.71 6.58
N PRO A 391 -1.18 -7.31 7.59
CA PRO A 391 -2.49 -6.89 8.07
C PRO A 391 -2.51 -5.41 8.47
N GLU A 392 -3.55 -4.67 8.10
CA GLU A 392 -3.70 -3.25 8.46
C GLU A 392 -3.69 -3.03 9.98
N THR A 393 -4.12 -4.03 10.74
CA THR A 393 -4.10 -4.04 12.22
C THR A 393 -2.70 -4.20 12.83
N ALA A 394 -1.70 -4.60 12.04
CA ALA A 394 -0.31 -4.72 12.48
C ALA A 394 0.48 -3.45 12.13
N ALA A 395 1.45 -3.08 12.97
CA ALA A 395 2.37 -1.97 12.71
C ALA A 395 3.64 -2.49 12.03
N PRO A 396 4.24 -1.74 11.08
CA PRO A 396 5.52 -2.12 10.50
C PRO A 396 6.63 -2.07 11.55
N THR A 397 7.44 -3.12 11.59
CA THR A 397 8.55 -3.29 12.54
C THR A 397 9.88 -3.47 11.81
N LEU A 398 11.00 -3.51 12.54
CA LEU A 398 12.30 -3.80 11.93
C LEU A 398 12.42 -5.25 11.45
N HIS A 399 11.64 -6.17 12.02
CA HIS A 399 11.75 -7.62 11.78
C HIS A 399 10.83 -8.15 10.67
N ASP A 400 10.03 -7.26 10.07
CA ASP A 400 9.13 -7.58 8.96
C ASP A 400 9.46 -6.81 7.68
N LYS A 401 8.66 -7.09 6.64
CA LYS A 401 8.68 -6.38 5.36
C LYS A 401 7.37 -5.66 5.09
N GLN A 402 6.63 -5.30 6.13
CA GLN A 402 5.47 -4.41 6.00
C GLN A 402 5.96 -3.01 5.62
N CYS A 403 5.15 -2.30 4.83
CA CYS A 403 5.45 -0.97 4.31
C CYS A 403 5.80 0.01 5.44
N ALA A 404 7.02 0.56 5.41
CA ALA A 404 7.47 1.52 6.42
C ALA A 404 6.61 2.80 6.47
N GLY A 405 5.93 3.13 5.35
CA GLY A 405 5.04 4.28 5.23
C GLY A 405 3.57 3.98 5.50
N LYS A 406 3.20 2.84 6.12
CA LYS A 406 1.79 2.40 6.28
C LYS A 406 0.87 3.53 6.75
N ASP A 407 1.14 4.11 7.92
CA ASP A 407 0.27 5.12 8.51
C ASP A 407 0.29 6.45 7.74
N PHE A 408 1.43 6.78 7.13
CA PHE A 408 1.56 7.96 6.28
C PHE A 408 0.67 7.88 5.04
N VAL A 409 0.63 6.72 4.37
CA VAL A 409 -0.22 6.50 3.19
C VAL A 409 -1.69 6.61 3.57
N VAL A 410 -2.11 5.97 4.66
CA VAL A 410 -3.50 6.07 5.15
C VAL A 410 -3.86 7.52 5.49
N LEU A 411 -2.95 8.26 6.13
CA LEU A 411 -3.13 9.68 6.43
C LEU A 411 -3.36 10.51 5.16
N VAL A 412 -2.45 10.45 4.17
CA VAL A 412 -2.57 11.28 2.96
C VAL A 412 -3.75 10.86 2.07
N ALA A 413 -4.13 9.58 2.07
CA ALA A 413 -5.35 9.12 1.41
C ALA A 413 -6.61 9.72 2.05
N ARG A 414 -6.67 9.79 3.39
CA ARG A 414 -7.78 10.45 4.10
C ARG A 414 -7.79 11.95 3.85
N LEU A 415 -6.63 12.60 3.85
CA LEU A 415 -6.51 14.02 3.53
C LEU A 415 -7.00 14.33 2.11
N LEU A 416 -6.76 13.47 1.13
CA LEU A 416 -7.31 13.64 -0.22
C LEU A 416 -8.84 13.72 -0.21
N LEU A 417 -9.51 12.79 0.49
CA LEU A 417 -10.97 12.78 0.60
C LEU A 417 -11.48 14.02 1.35
N VAL A 418 -10.83 14.39 2.46
CA VAL A 418 -11.17 15.60 3.22
C VAL A 418 -11.08 16.83 2.33
N GLU A 419 -9.98 17.00 1.59
CA GLU A 419 -9.77 18.15 0.72
C GLU A 419 -10.76 18.19 -0.47
N LEU A 420 -11.20 17.02 -0.97
CA LEU A 420 -12.26 16.95 -1.97
C LEU A 420 -13.61 17.40 -1.40
N PHE A 421 -14.03 16.82 -0.27
CA PHE A 421 -15.37 17.05 0.28
C PHE A 421 -15.53 18.34 1.10
N LEU A 422 -14.42 18.98 1.49
CA LEU A 422 -14.43 20.39 1.91
C LEU A 422 -14.75 21.34 0.76
N ARG A 423 -14.47 20.97 -0.50
CA ARG A 423 -14.62 21.85 -1.68
C ARG A 423 -15.84 21.55 -2.53
N TYR A 424 -16.28 20.29 -2.55
CA TYR A 424 -17.31 19.77 -3.45
C TYR A 424 -18.35 18.95 -2.69
N ASP A 425 -19.61 19.02 -3.12
CA ASP A 425 -20.71 18.21 -2.55
C ASP A 425 -20.74 16.82 -3.19
N SER A 426 -20.45 16.76 -4.48
CA SER A 426 -20.39 15.55 -5.28
C SER A 426 -19.49 15.79 -6.49
N PHE A 427 -19.03 14.71 -7.11
CA PHE A 427 -18.37 14.74 -8.40
C PHE A 427 -18.73 13.52 -9.24
N ASP A 428 -18.60 13.64 -10.56
CA ASP A 428 -18.71 12.52 -11.49
C ASP A 428 -17.34 12.17 -12.07
N VAL A 429 -17.19 10.92 -12.52
CA VAL A 429 -15.99 10.42 -13.20
C VAL A 429 -16.38 9.79 -14.54
N GLU A 430 -15.96 10.39 -15.65
CA GLU A 430 -16.13 9.77 -16.96
C GLU A 430 -15.13 8.61 -17.14
N SER A 431 -15.64 7.44 -17.54
CA SER A 431 -14.83 6.25 -17.81
C SER A 431 -14.49 6.11 -19.30
N HIS A 432 -13.77 7.07 -19.88
CA HIS A 432 -13.23 6.93 -21.24
C HIS A 432 -11.76 7.29 -21.31
N LEU A 433 -10.86 6.29 -21.20
CA LEU A 433 -9.39 6.39 -21.39
C LEU A 433 -8.65 7.51 -20.60
N HIS A 434 -9.39 8.39 -19.92
CA HIS A 434 -9.06 9.61 -19.23
C HIS A 434 -10.22 9.84 -18.24
N ALA A 435 -9.95 9.75 -16.94
CA ALA A 435 -10.94 10.13 -15.94
C ALA A 435 -11.16 11.65 -16.01
N ARG A 436 -12.38 12.12 -16.25
CA ARG A 436 -12.71 13.55 -16.04
C ARG A 436 -13.46 13.70 -14.73
N LEU A 437 -13.01 14.59 -13.85
CA LEU A 437 -13.72 14.92 -12.62
C LEU A 437 -14.63 16.10 -12.91
N ILE A 438 -15.94 15.86 -12.91
CA ILE A 438 -16.94 16.91 -13.01
C ILE A 438 -17.38 17.22 -11.59
N CYS A 439 -16.96 18.35 -11.04
CA CYS A 439 -17.31 18.72 -9.68
C CYS A 439 -18.60 19.55 -9.66
N HIS A 440 -19.53 19.16 -8.79
CA HIS A 440 -20.74 19.94 -8.54
C HIS A 440 -20.62 20.67 -7.20
N ARG A 441 -20.88 21.98 -7.22
CA ARG A 441 -20.96 22.83 -6.02
C ARG A 441 -22.33 23.49 -6.00
N HIS A 442 -23.10 23.31 -4.92
CA HIS A 442 -24.28 24.13 -4.70
C HIS A 442 -23.84 25.45 -4.04
N LEU A 443 -23.94 26.55 -4.78
CA LEU A 443 -23.70 27.88 -4.23
C LEU A 443 -24.89 28.26 -3.37
N ALA A 444 -24.75 28.20 -2.04
CA ALA A 444 -25.56 29.04 -1.17
C ALA A 444 -25.16 30.49 -1.45
N GLN A 445 -26.13 31.33 -1.82
CA GLN A 445 -25.94 32.73 -2.14
C GLN A 445 -25.45 33.50 -0.90
N GLU A 446 -24.14 33.75 -0.80
CA GLU A 446 -23.62 34.92 -0.07
C GLU A 446 -22.53 35.57 -0.93
N GLY A 447 -22.83 36.77 -1.40
CA GLY A 447 -21.97 37.51 -2.32
C GLY A 447 -20.82 38.19 -1.59
N HIS A 448 -19.59 37.82 -1.96
CA HIS A 448 -18.46 38.74 -1.92
C HIS A 448 -17.49 38.43 -3.08
N LEU A 449 -17.31 39.44 -3.93
CA LEU A 449 -16.39 39.46 -5.07
C LEU A 449 -14.94 39.44 -4.56
N LEU A 450 -14.14 38.46 -4.99
CA LEU A 450 -12.68 38.55 -4.95
C LEU A 450 -12.15 38.37 -6.37
N THR A 451 -11.65 39.46 -6.93
CA THR A 451 -10.92 39.53 -8.20
C THR A 451 -9.54 38.90 -8.05
N THR A 452 -9.26 37.82 -8.79
CA THR A 452 -7.91 37.23 -8.86
C THR A 452 -7.14 37.76 -10.07
N ALA A 453 -6.03 38.45 -9.80
CA ALA A 453 -5.04 38.87 -10.78
C ALA A 453 -4.30 37.67 -11.39
N GLY A 454 -4.11 37.71 -12.71
CA GLY A 454 -3.36 36.70 -13.46
C GLY A 454 -1.84 36.79 -13.21
N GLN A 455 -1.21 35.63 -12.97
CA GLN A 455 0.24 35.49 -13.07
C GLN A 455 0.58 34.40 -14.10
N SER A 456 1.39 34.82 -15.08
CA SER A 456 1.97 34.02 -16.15
C SER A 456 2.98 33.00 -15.62
N LEU A 457 2.75 31.70 -15.88
CA LEU A 457 3.60 30.59 -15.46
C LEU A 457 4.69 30.27 -16.51
N ARG A 458 5.91 30.77 -16.33
CA ARG A 458 7.13 30.25 -17.00
C ARG A 458 7.73 29.09 -16.20
N ARG A 459 7.04 27.94 -16.06
CA ARG A 459 7.59 26.70 -15.42
C ARG A 459 7.16 25.31 -15.99
N PRO A 460 6.78 25.13 -17.27
CA PRO A 460 6.38 23.78 -17.76
C PRO A 460 7.55 22.80 -18.01
N VAL A 461 8.78 23.28 -18.25
CA VAL A 461 9.88 22.43 -18.75
C VAL A 461 10.48 21.51 -17.68
N ILE A 462 10.61 21.96 -16.42
CA ILE A 462 11.24 21.17 -15.34
C ILE A 462 10.33 20.03 -14.88
N LEU A 463 9.02 20.28 -14.78
CA LEU A 463 8.04 19.25 -14.37
C LEU A 463 7.95 18.12 -15.42
N PHE A 464 8.08 18.47 -16.70
CA PHE A 464 8.07 17.54 -17.82
C PHE A 464 9.27 16.57 -17.78
N SER A 465 10.48 17.07 -17.55
CA SER A 465 11.68 16.24 -17.43
C SER A 465 11.63 15.28 -16.24
N VAL A 466 11.10 15.73 -15.10
CA VAL A 466 10.98 14.92 -13.88
C VAL A 466 9.95 13.79 -14.04
N LEU A 467 8.78 14.08 -14.61
CA LEU A 467 7.72 13.09 -14.83
C LEU A 467 8.10 12.04 -15.90
N PHE A 468 8.80 12.48 -16.94
CA PHE A 468 9.34 11.61 -17.98
C PHE A 468 10.46 10.71 -17.46
N PHE A 469 11.37 11.25 -16.64
CA PHE A 469 12.37 10.46 -15.94
C PHE A 469 11.71 9.40 -15.07
N PHE A 470 10.76 9.77 -14.21
CA PHE A 470 10.09 8.78 -13.36
C PHE A 470 9.42 7.70 -14.19
N THR A 471 8.77 8.04 -15.30
CA THR A 471 8.15 7.04 -16.18
C THR A 471 9.18 6.04 -16.71
N LYS A 472 10.30 6.52 -17.27
CA LYS A 472 11.40 5.63 -17.73
C LYS A 472 12.06 4.84 -16.60
N TYR A 473 12.26 5.47 -15.45
CA TYR A 473 12.87 4.88 -14.26
C TYR A 473 11.99 3.78 -13.68
N PHE A 474 10.68 4.02 -13.55
CA PHE A 474 9.69 3.02 -13.15
C PHE A 474 9.60 1.87 -14.14
N SER A 475 9.59 2.14 -15.46
CA SER A 475 9.60 1.06 -16.46
C SER A 475 10.90 0.25 -16.43
N SER A 476 12.05 0.87 -16.12
CA SER A 476 13.36 0.21 -16.00
C SER A 476 13.48 -0.68 -14.76
N ILE A 477 12.87 -0.25 -13.64
CA ILE A 477 12.90 -0.98 -12.35
C ILE A 477 11.76 -2.00 -12.28
N SER A 478 10.65 -1.72 -12.91
CA SER A 478 9.48 -2.57 -12.92
C SER A 478 9.03 -2.73 -14.37
N ASN A 479 9.47 -3.83 -14.99
CA ASN A 479 8.91 -4.35 -16.26
C ASN A 479 7.38 -4.58 -16.18
N PHE A 480 6.79 -4.41 -14.99
CA PHE A 480 5.41 -4.68 -14.62
C PHE A 480 4.48 -3.46 -14.69
N PHE A 481 5.01 -2.24 -14.70
CA PHE A 481 4.20 -1.05 -14.98
C PHE A 481 4.00 -0.95 -16.48
N THR A 482 3.08 -1.77 -17.01
CA THR A 482 2.44 -1.49 -18.29
C THR A 482 1.96 -0.06 -18.23
N LEU A 483 2.57 0.79 -19.04
CA LEU A 483 2.13 2.16 -19.26
C LEU A 483 0.64 2.13 -19.65
N TYR A 484 0.14 1.07 -20.28
CA TYR A 484 -1.28 0.80 -20.52
C TYR A 484 -2.22 0.88 -19.29
N GLY A 485 -1.78 0.44 -18.11
CA GLY A 485 -2.64 0.45 -16.90
C GLY A 485 -2.65 1.79 -16.17
N VAL A 486 -1.57 2.56 -16.33
CA VAL A 486 -1.32 3.82 -15.62
C VAL A 486 -1.52 5.06 -16.52
N ILE A 487 -1.42 4.94 -17.84
CA ILE A 487 -1.75 6.01 -18.81
C ILE A 487 -3.23 6.37 -18.73
N ASN A 488 -4.11 5.39 -18.48
CA ASN A 488 -5.56 5.60 -18.60
C ASN A 488 -6.22 6.19 -17.35
N GLN A 489 -5.45 6.57 -16.33
CA GLN A 489 -6.00 7.12 -15.08
C GLN A 489 -5.32 8.43 -14.69
N LEU A 490 -5.64 9.52 -15.41
CA LEU A 490 -5.45 10.88 -14.88
C LEU A 490 -6.76 11.64 -14.91
N VAL A 491 -7.00 12.34 -13.80
CA VAL A 491 -8.16 13.16 -13.50
C VAL A 491 -7.91 14.60 -13.97
N ARG A 492 -8.74 15.12 -14.88
CA ARG A 492 -8.77 16.56 -15.21
C ARG A 492 -9.84 17.25 -14.36
N ILE A 493 -9.46 18.22 -13.55
CA ILE A 493 -10.36 19.06 -12.74
C ILE A 493 -10.64 20.34 -13.52
N ARG A 494 -11.90 20.59 -13.88
CA ARG A 494 -12.36 21.90 -14.38
C ARG A 494 -13.50 22.37 -13.47
N SER A 495 -13.37 23.56 -12.89
CA SER A 495 -14.51 24.25 -12.29
C SER A 495 -15.39 24.78 -13.41
N CYS A 496 -16.62 24.29 -13.55
CA CYS A 496 -17.62 24.96 -14.36
C CYS A 496 -18.07 26.20 -13.59
N THR A 497 -17.46 27.35 -13.89
CA THR A 497 -18.10 28.64 -13.59
C THR A 497 -19.25 28.79 -14.60
N GLY A 498 -20.47 28.99 -14.11
CA GLY A 498 -21.68 28.96 -14.91
C GLY A 498 -21.65 29.97 -16.06
N SER A 499 -21.52 29.48 -17.29
CA SER A 499 -21.93 30.20 -18.51
C SER A 499 -22.10 29.30 -19.75
N ASP A 500 -21.84 28.00 -19.69
CA ASP A 500 -21.86 27.13 -20.90
C ASP A 500 -23.08 26.19 -20.92
N PHE A 501 -24.27 26.73 -20.61
CA PHE A 501 -25.54 26.15 -21.07
C PHE A 501 -26.11 27.10 -22.12
N LEU A 502 -25.84 26.82 -23.39
CA LEU A 502 -26.67 27.19 -24.53
C LEU A 502 -26.31 26.28 -25.72
N CYS A 503 -27.35 25.64 -26.26
CA CYS A 503 -27.42 24.58 -27.29
C CYS A 503 -27.07 23.15 -26.86
#